data_AF-A0A0R3QU17-F1
#
_entry.id   AF-A0A0R3QU17-F1
#
_cell.length_a   1.000
_cell.length_b   1.000
_cell.length_c   1.000
_cell.angle_alpha   90.00
_cell.angle_beta   90.00
_cell.angle_gamma   90.00
#
_symmetry.space_group_name_H-M   'P 1'
#
loop_
_entity.id
_entity.type
_entity.pdbx_description
1 polymer ?
#
loop_
_entity_poly.entity_id
_entity_poly.type
_entity_poly.pdbx_seq_one_letter_code
_entity_poly.pdbx_strand_id
1 'polypeptide(L)'
;LEESRSSSGASSSDSNSGVASGSGGGVHPDNSPIDKQLLLGTECVVCGDKSSGKHYGQFSCEGCKSFFKRSIRRSLNYTCRGSKNCPVDVNHRNQCQYCRLKKCERMGMRKEAVQRGRIPPNAQHAYSSTVLFGEQLLTVNQSVGSHVSSIVTHLIHAEPYPPIACSSSSSSIGMDNIYEFGAKLLFSAVEWAKNIPFFNELSDTDQLTLLRASWAELFVINAAQFGMPVHVAPLLAASGLHSSPPLPTDQLVVFMDRIRVFQGQIERLKALQMDLAEFCSLKAVILFSVDCCGLNDVIRVETIQEKVQSALEEYCRTQKQLQVGRFGRLLLRLPSLRSISASVIEQLFFVKLVGETPIEFLLRDMLRTQNENVIKPFVWPCQLRS
;
A
#
# COMPACT_ATOMS: atom_id res chain seq x y z
N LEU A 1 47.54 -53.33 -33.75
CA LEU A 1 46.23 -53.84 -34.22
C LEU A 1 45.31 -52.63 -34.27
N GLU A 2 45.69 -51.68 -35.14
CA GLU A 2 45.16 -51.55 -36.51
C GLU A 2 43.76 -50.93 -36.43
N GLU A 3 43.70 -49.60 -36.60
CA GLU A 3 43.46 -48.95 -37.90
C GLU A 3 42.07 -49.32 -38.42
N SER A 4 41.18 -48.36 -38.64
CA SER A 4 41.26 -47.53 -39.84
C SER A 4 40.18 -46.43 -39.72
N ARG A 5 40.57 -45.16 -39.74
CA ARG A 5 40.81 -44.30 -40.91
C ARG A 5 39.52 -43.57 -41.31
N SER A 6 39.42 -42.28 -41.01
CA SER A 6 39.97 -41.14 -41.78
C SER A 6 38.93 -40.69 -42.80
N SER A 7 38.81 -39.46 -43.27
CA SER A 7 39.59 -38.21 -43.29
C SER A 7 38.70 -37.29 -44.14
N SER A 8 38.62 -35.98 -43.95
CA SER A 8 39.58 -34.99 -44.49
C SER A 8 38.99 -33.62 -44.11
N GLY A 9 39.71 -32.67 -43.49
CA GLY A 9 41.00 -32.11 -43.91
C GLY A 9 40.72 -30.87 -44.80
N ALA A 10 41.36 -29.72 -44.69
CA ALA A 10 42.46 -29.24 -43.86
C ALA A 10 42.53 -27.69 -44.07
N SER A 11 43.06 -26.91 -43.10
CA SER A 11 44.33 -26.14 -43.19
C SER A 11 44.32 -24.95 -44.17
N SER A 12 44.98 -23.80 -43.97
CA SER A 12 45.82 -23.22 -42.92
C SER A 12 46.24 -21.82 -43.41
N SER A 13 46.62 -20.96 -42.46
CA SER A 13 47.50 -19.77 -42.53
C SER A 13 48.22 -19.41 -43.83
N ASP A 14 48.19 -18.12 -44.20
CA ASP A 14 49.38 -17.24 -44.39
C ASP A 14 48.91 -15.81 -44.75
N SER A 15 49.25 -14.78 -43.98
CA SER A 15 50.49 -13.96 -43.99
C SER A 15 50.38 -12.66 -44.85
N ASN A 16 50.24 -11.55 -44.12
CA ASN A 16 50.90 -10.24 -44.28
C ASN A 16 50.61 -9.32 -45.50
N SER A 17 50.07 -8.12 -45.23
CA SER A 17 50.56 -6.84 -45.78
C SER A 17 49.81 -5.65 -45.18
N GLY A 18 50.52 -4.75 -44.50
CA GLY A 18 49.95 -3.53 -43.92
C GLY A 18 49.76 -2.40 -44.94
N VAL A 19 48.75 -1.55 -44.72
CA VAL A 19 48.71 -0.15 -45.17
C VAL A 19 47.89 0.67 -44.16
N ALA A 20 48.38 1.88 -43.90
CA ALA A 20 47.93 2.86 -42.92
C ALA A 20 46.56 3.51 -43.20
N SER A 21 46.17 4.42 -42.27
CA SER A 21 45.00 5.33 -42.23
C SER A 21 43.88 4.80 -41.31
N GLY A 22 43.43 5.45 -40.25
CA GLY A 22 43.39 6.87 -39.89
C GLY A 22 41.97 7.16 -39.43
N SER A 23 41.79 7.56 -38.16
CA SER A 23 40.52 7.84 -37.50
C SER A 23 39.68 8.91 -38.24
N GLY A 24 38.36 8.72 -38.32
CA GLY A 24 37.44 9.73 -38.86
C GLY A 24 36.00 9.50 -38.43
N GLY A 25 35.45 10.43 -37.65
CA GLY A 25 34.05 10.48 -37.25
C GLY A 25 33.11 10.88 -38.40
N GLY A 26 31.91 10.31 -38.41
CA GLY A 26 30.85 10.63 -39.35
C GLY A 26 29.80 11.54 -38.72
N VAL A 27 29.90 12.83 -39.05
CA VAL A 27 28.87 13.86 -38.87
C VAL A 27 27.71 13.55 -39.82
N HIS A 28 26.48 13.42 -39.31
CA HIS A 28 25.28 13.37 -40.15
C HIS A 28 24.81 14.78 -40.54
N PRO A 29 24.42 15.01 -41.81
CA PRO A 29 24.35 16.35 -42.38
C PRO A 29 22.99 17.03 -42.24
N ASP A 30 23.10 18.36 -42.13
CA ASP A 30 22.24 19.43 -42.62
C ASP A 30 20.72 19.47 -42.37
N ASN A 31 20.38 20.47 -41.56
CA ASN A 31 19.25 21.39 -41.73
C ASN A 31 18.89 21.62 -43.21
N SER A 32 17.76 21.08 -43.66
CA SER A 32 17.06 21.62 -44.83
C SER A 32 15.99 22.64 -44.38
N PRO A 33 15.91 23.83 -45.00
CA PRO A 33 14.93 24.88 -44.63
C PRO A 33 13.57 24.70 -45.34
N ILE A 34 13.13 23.47 -45.61
CA ILE A 34 11.93 23.20 -46.45
C ILE A 34 10.68 22.82 -45.63
N ASP A 35 10.83 22.35 -44.38
CA ASP A 35 9.69 21.94 -43.54
C ASP A 35 8.98 23.07 -42.76
N LYS A 36 9.50 24.30 -42.80
CA LYS A 36 8.90 25.43 -42.07
C LYS A 36 7.70 26.07 -42.80
N GLN A 37 7.51 25.79 -44.09
CA GLN A 37 6.50 26.47 -44.91
C GLN A 37 5.12 25.78 -44.92
N LEU A 38 5.03 24.47 -44.63
CA LEU A 38 3.75 23.71 -44.60
C LEU A 38 3.03 23.72 -43.24
N LEU A 39 3.67 24.23 -42.18
CA LEU A 39 3.10 24.37 -40.84
C LEU A 39 2.35 25.69 -40.63
N LEU A 40 2.42 26.61 -41.60
CA LEU A 40 1.83 27.93 -41.53
C LEU A 40 0.33 27.89 -41.91
N GLY A 41 -0.49 27.26 -41.07
CA GLY A 41 -1.93 27.19 -41.31
C GLY A 41 -2.67 26.01 -40.67
N THR A 42 -1.98 25.15 -39.91
CA THR A 42 -2.67 24.02 -39.26
C THR A 42 -3.59 24.53 -38.15
N GLU A 43 -4.87 24.18 -38.23
CA GLU A 43 -5.85 24.52 -37.21
C GLU A 43 -5.84 23.50 -36.05
N CYS A 44 -6.27 23.94 -34.88
CA CYS A 44 -6.48 23.10 -33.72
C CYS A 44 -7.61 22.11 -33.99
N VAL A 45 -7.30 20.82 -34.01
CA VAL A 45 -8.28 19.75 -34.29
C VAL A 45 -9.46 19.73 -33.30
N VAL A 46 -9.33 20.36 -32.14
CA VAL A 46 -10.37 20.42 -31.11
C VAL A 46 -11.35 21.58 -31.33
N CYS A 47 -10.86 22.79 -31.60
CA CYS A 47 -11.70 24.00 -31.61
C CYS A 47 -11.55 24.90 -32.84
N GLY A 48 -10.74 24.52 -33.82
CA GLY A 48 -10.51 25.30 -35.06
C GLY A 48 -9.62 26.55 -34.90
N ASP A 49 -9.16 26.86 -33.68
CA ASP A 49 -8.26 27.99 -33.43
C ASP A 49 -6.86 27.73 -34.02
N LYS A 50 -6.04 28.76 -34.22
CA LYS A 50 -4.69 28.61 -34.77
C LYS A 50 -3.86 27.64 -33.91
N SER A 51 -3.32 26.58 -34.51
CA SER A 51 -2.47 25.64 -33.77
C SER A 51 -1.11 26.27 -33.48
N SER A 52 -0.56 25.96 -32.30
CA SER A 52 0.83 26.28 -31.94
C SER A 52 1.78 25.10 -32.19
N GLY A 53 1.31 24.04 -32.86
CA GLY A 53 2.06 22.81 -33.11
C GLY A 53 1.41 21.57 -32.48
N LYS A 54 2.14 20.45 -32.50
CA LYS A 54 1.69 19.17 -31.93
C LYS A 54 1.83 19.16 -30.41
N HIS A 55 0.73 18.93 -29.70
CA HIS A 55 0.68 18.72 -28.25
C HIS A 55 -0.08 17.44 -27.94
N TYR A 56 0.53 16.57 -27.12
CA TYR A 56 -0.06 15.28 -26.73
C TYR A 56 -0.49 14.43 -27.94
N GLY A 57 0.28 14.48 -29.03
CA GLY A 57 0.05 13.67 -30.23
C GLY A 57 -0.75 14.34 -31.35
N GLN A 58 -1.34 15.53 -31.13
CA GLN A 58 -2.21 16.19 -32.12
C GLN A 58 -1.93 17.69 -32.27
N PHE A 59 -2.25 18.28 -33.43
CA PHE A 59 -2.17 19.73 -33.62
C PHE A 59 -3.26 20.44 -32.81
N SER A 60 -2.87 21.20 -31.80
CA SER A 60 -3.81 21.94 -30.95
C SER A 60 -3.35 23.37 -30.70
N CYS A 61 -4.28 24.26 -30.35
CA CYS A 61 -3.94 25.60 -29.85
C CYS A 61 -3.48 25.54 -28.38
N GLU A 62 -2.85 26.61 -27.89
CA GLU A 62 -2.39 26.71 -26.50
C GLU A 62 -3.53 26.57 -25.48
N GLY A 63 -4.75 27.00 -25.83
CA GLY A 63 -5.93 26.87 -25.00
C GLY A 63 -6.32 25.41 -24.76
N CYS A 64 -6.43 24.61 -25.82
CA CYS A 64 -6.81 23.19 -25.72
C CYS A 64 -5.67 22.32 -25.16
N LYS A 65 -4.41 22.63 -25.49
CA LYS A 65 -3.23 22.03 -24.86
C LYS A 65 -3.26 22.19 -23.34
N SER A 66 -3.43 23.42 -22.86
CA SER A 66 -3.38 23.73 -21.43
C SER A 66 -4.59 23.18 -20.69
N PHE A 67 -5.77 23.23 -21.32
CA PHE A 67 -6.98 22.61 -20.81
C PHE A 67 -6.78 21.09 -20.63
N PHE A 68 -6.38 20.38 -21.68
CA PHE A 68 -6.16 18.93 -21.64
C PHE A 68 -5.13 18.53 -20.57
N LYS A 69 -4.00 19.24 -20.50
CA LYS A 69 -2.97 19.05 -19.46
C LYS A 69 -3.54 19.14 -18.04
N ARG A 70 -4.33 20.17 -17.75
CA ARG A 70 -4.92 20.38 -16.42
C ARG A 70 -5.96 19.33 -16.09
N SER A 71 -6.82 19.00 -17.05
CA SER A 71 -7.88 18.00 -16.88
C SER A 71 -7.30 16.61 -16.60
N ILE A 72 -6.26 16.19 -17.34
CA ILE A 72 -5.61 14.89 -17.13
C ILE A 72 -4.78 14.88 -15.83
N ARG A 73 -3.96 15.91 -15.55
CA ARG A 73 -3.10 15.91 -14.36
C ARG A 73 -3.85 15.93 -13.04
N ARG A 74 -5.01 16.60 -13.00
CA ARG A 74 -5.85 16.68 -11.80
C ARG A 74 -6.98 15.65 -11.82
N SER A 75 -6.98 14.73 -12.78
CA SER A 75 -8.02 13.72 -12.97
C SER A 75 -9.44 14.30 -12.86
N LEU A 76 -9.69 15.44 -13.52
CA LEU A 76 -10.94 16.19 -13.35
C LEU A 76 -12.10 15.50 -14.07
N ASN A 77 -13.15 15.20 -13.32
CA ASN A 77 -14.41 14.68 -13.84
C ASN A 77 -15.38 15.83 -14.07
N TYR A 78 -15.66 16.13 -15.35
CA TYR A 78 -16.66 17.14 -15.72
C TYR A 78 -18.01 16.49 -15.98
N THR A 79 -19.09 17.25 -15.77
CA THR A 79 -20.46 16.83 -16.12
C THR A 79 -21.05 17.81 -17.15
N CYS A 80 -21.61 17.28 -18.23
CA CYS A 80 -22.36 18.10 -19.18
C CYS A 80 -23.74 18.45 -18.62
N ARG A 81 -24.14 19.71 -18.72
CA ARG A 81 -25.49 20.17 -18.34
C ARG A 81 -26.50 20.14 -19.51
N GLY A 82 -26.05 19.76 -20.71
CA GLY A 82 -26.87 19.62 -21.92
C GLY A 82 -26.83 18.19 -22.46
N SER A 83 -26.97 18.04 -23.78
CA SER A 83 -27.08 16.74 -24.47
C SER A 83 -25.76 15.99 -24.70
N LYS A 84 -24.68 16.35 -23.99
CA LYS A 84 -23.31 15.79 -24.19
C LYS A 84 -22.75 15.97 -25.62
N ASN A 85 -23.34 16.85 -26.42
CA ASN A 85 -22.91 17.18 -27.78
C ASN A 85 -22.77 18.70 -28.00
N CYS A 86 -22.31 19.43 -26.98
CA CYS A 86 -22.14 20.88 -27.07
C CYS A 86 -21.08 21.24 -28.12
N PRO A 87 -21.29 22.31 -28.92
CA PRO A 87 -20.31 22.77 -29.89
C PRO A 87 -19.02 23.21 -29.19
N VAL A 88 -17.88 22.89 -29.81
CA VAL A 88 -16.54 23.25 -29.33
C VAL A 88 -15.82 23.91 -30.50
N ASP A 89 -15.96 25.23 -30.58
CA ASP A 89 -15.31 26.14 -31.52
C ASP A 89 -14.51 27.22 -30.75
N VAL A 90 -13.90 28.16 -31.46
CA VAL A 90 -13.04 29.20 -30.86
C VAL A 90 -13.76 30.01 -29.77
N ASN A 91 -15.04 30.30 -29.97
CA ASN A 91 -15.84 31.17 -29.11
C ASN A 91 -16.53 30.40 -27.98
N HIS A 92 -17.00 29.18 -28.26
CA HIS A 92 -17.84 28.40 -27.34
C HIS A 92 -17.09 27.26 -26.64
N ARG A 93 -15.79 27.05 -26.90
CA ARG A 93 -14.99 26.00 -26.25
C ARG A 93 -14.96 26.06 -24.71
N ASN A 94 -15.31 27.18 -24.08
CA ASN A 94 -15.35 27.31 -22.62
C ASN A 94 -16.72 27.03 -22.01
N GLN A 95 -17.77 26.85 -22.81
CA GLN A 95 -19.16 26.71 -22.32
C GLN A 95 -19.46 25.34 -21.72
N CYS A 96 -18.78 24.29 -22.19
CA CYS A 96 -18.90 22.94 -21.63
C CYS A 96 -17.56 22.22 -21.56
N GLN A 97 -17.00 22.12 -20.36
CA GLN A 97 -15.71 21.45 -20.12
C GLN A 97 -15.78 19.95 -20.40
N TYR A 98 -16.90 19.29 -20.13
CA TYR A 98 -17.12 17.88 -20.45
C TYR A 98 -16.97 17.61 -21.95
N CYS A 99 -17.75 18.31 -22.78
CA CYS A 99 -17.74 18.13 -24.23
C CYS A 99 -16.38 18.50 -24.82
N ARG A 100 -15.72 19.52 -24.28
CA ARG A 100 -14.35 19.89 -24.69
C ARG A 100 -13.34 18.79 -24.40
N LEU A 101 -13.33 18.22 -23.18
CA LEU A 101 -12.40 17.15 -22.81
C LEU A 101 -12.64 15.90 -23.64
N LYS A 102 -13.91 15.50 -23.79
CA LYS A 102 -14.28 14.36 -24.63
C LYS A 102 -13.89 14.56 -26.10
N LYS A 103 -13.99 15.79 -26.62
CA LYS A 103 -13.51 16.11 -27.98
C LYS A 103 -11.99 16.03 -28.07
N CYS A 104 -11.23 16.49 -27.07
CA CYS A 104 -9.77 16.31 -27.05
C CYS A 104 -9.37 14.82 -27.18
N GLU A 105 -9.98 13.95 -26.37
CA GLU A 105 -9.74 12.50 -26.41
C GLU A 105 -10.15 11.90 -27.76
N ARG A 106 -11.34 12.25 -28.26
CA ARG A 106 -11.87 11.75 -29.54
C ARG A 106 -11.00 12.15 -30.73
N MET A 107 -10.43 13.36 -30.71
CA MET A 107 -9.50 13.82 -31.74
C MET A 107 -8.09 13.23 -31.57
N GLY A 108 -7.87 12.35 -30.58
CA GLY A 108 -6.64 11.59 -30.42
C GLY A 108 -5.56 12.28 -29.57
N MET A 109 -5.92 13.25 -28.72
CA MET A 109 -4.99 13.74 -27.70
C MET A 109 -4.74 12.65 -26.66
N ARG A 110 -3.48 12.29 -26.48
CA ARG A 110 -3.01 11.15 -25.68
C ARG A 110 -2.86 11.52 -24.21
N LYS A 111 -3.63 10.89 -23.33
CA LYS A 111 -3.58 11.12 -21.87
C LYS A 111 -2.24 10.68 -21.28
N GLU A 112 -1.66 9.60 -21.80
CA GLU A 112 -0.36 9.04 -21.42
C GLU A 112 0.81 9.95 -21.79
N ALA A 113 0.65 10.82 -22.80
CA ALA A 113 1.67 11.80 -23.17
C ALA A 113 1.74 12.99 -22.17
N VAL A 114 0.78 13.11 -21.25
CA VAL A 114 0.79 14.11 -20.19
C VAL A 114 1.71 13.64 -19.07
N GLN A 115 3.03 13.76 -19.28
CA GLN A 115 4.04 13.42 -18.28
C GLN A 115 3.78 14.20 -16.98
N ARG A 116 3.84 13.52 -15.82
CA ARG A 116 4.09 14.16 -14.52
C ARG A 116 5.47 14.84 -14.65
N GLY A 117 5.55 16.15 -14.39
CA GLY A 117 6.56 17.04 -14.98
C GLY A 117 8.03 16.57 -14.93
N ARG A 118 8.86 17.08 -15.85
CA ARG A 118 10.32 16.95 -15.76
C ARG A 118 10.81 17.66 -14.49
N ILE A 119 11.44 16.93 -13.59
CA ILE A 119 12.22 17.46 -12.48
C ILE A 119 13.54 18.00 -13.09
N PRO A 120 13.97 19.24 -12.79
CA PRO A 120 15.29 19.71 -13.19
C PRO A 120 16.36 18.84 -12.52
N PRO A 121 17.45 18.45 -13.20
CA PRO A 121 18.53 17.68 -12.59
C PRO A 121 19.42 18.59 -11.74
N ASN A 122 18.86 19.30 -10.75
CA ASN A 122 19.58 19.87 -9.60
C ASN A 122 18.66 20.57 -8.60
N ALA A 123 17.66 19.86 -8.09
CA ALA A 123 16.96 20.26 -6.88
C ALA A 123 16.58 19.00 -6.09
N GLN A 124 17.58 18.40 -5.44
CA GLN A 124 17.33 17.76 -4.16
C GLN A 124 16.79 18.84 -3.24
N HIS A 125 15.72 18.55 -2.50
CA HIS A 125 14.96 19.42 -1.60
C HIS A 125 13.69 20.08 -2.18
N ALA A 126 12.60 19.84 -1.44
CA ALA A 126 11.23 20.36 -1.58
C ALA A 126 10.30 19.66 -2.58
N TYR A 127 9.87 18.43 -2.25
CA TYR A 127 8.53 17.96 -2.60
C TYR A 127 7.53 18.56 -1.59
N SER A 128 7.10 19.80 -1.85
CA SER A 128 5.88 20.33 -1.25
C SER A 128 4.71 19.90 -2.13
N SER A 129 3.89 18.99 -1.60
CA SER A 129 2.60 18.60 -2.16
C SER A 129 1.49 19.10 -1.23
N THR A 130 1.25 20.41 -1.26
CA THR A 130 -0.08 20.99 -1.02
C THR A 130 -0.72 21.08 -2.41
N VAL A 131 -1.97 20.67 -2.70
CA VAL A 131 -3.29 20.96 -2.13
C VAL A 131 -4.24 19.91 -2.80
N LEU A 132 -5.18 19.21 -2.16
CA LEU A 132 -6.47 19.67 -1.61
C LEU A 132 -7.09 18.54 -0.76
N PHE A 133 -7.05 18.68 0.56
CA PHE A 133 -8.09 18.28 1.51
C PHE A 133 -8.11 19.40 2.56
N GLY A 134 -9.30 19.71 3.09
CA GLY A 134 -9.61 20.94 3.82
C GLY A 134 -8.52 21.46 4.76
N GLU A 135 -8.14 22.73 4.53
CA GLU A 135 -7.35 23.55 5.45
C GLU A 135 -8.10 23.69 6.78
N GLN A 136 -7.72 22.93 7.82
CA GLN A 136 -7.71 23.49 9.18
C GLN A 136 -6.97 22.72 10.30
N LEU A 137 -6.16 21.68 10.04
CA LEU A 137 -5.43 21.01 11.14
C LEU A 137 -3.93 20.71 10.92
N LEU A 138 -3.29 21.18 9.84
CA LEU A 138 -1.92 20.73 9.49
C LEU A 138 -0.85 21.82 9.33
N THR A 139 -1.04 23.02 9.88
CA THR A 139 0.03 24.03 9.92
C THR A 139 0.55 24.23 11.34
N VAL A 140 1.58 23.48 11.71
CA VAL A 140 2.50 23.86 12.79
C VAL A 140 3.92 23.85 12.22
N ASN A 141 4.66 24.90 12.59
CA ASN A 141 5.92 25.36 12.04
C ASN A 141 7.02 24.30 11.89
N GLN A 142 7.70 24.35 10.75
CA GLN A 142 8.97 23.67 10.51
C GLN A 142 10.04 24.16 11.49
N SER A 143 10.61 23.23 12.25
CA SER A 143 11.95 23.36 12.83
C SER A 143 12.78 22.14 12.41
N VAL A 144 14.07 22.38 12.23
CA VAL A 144 15.05 21.43 11.68
C VAL A 144 15.29 20.30 12.68
N GLY A 145 14.58 19.18 12.49
CA GLY A 145 14.72 17.92 13.22
C GLY A 145 13.95 16.83 12.49
N SER A 146 14.50 15.61 12.45
CA SER A 146 13.99 14.42 11.77
C SER A 146 12.45 14.41 11.51
N HIS A 147 12.02 14.85 10.33
CA HIS A 147 10.60 15.11 10.08
C HIS A 147 9.90 13.81 9.67
N VAL A 148 9.27 13.16 10.64
CA VAL A 148 8.35 12.04 10.38
C VAL A 148 7.10 12.61 9.70
N SER A 149 6.61 11.94 8.65
CA SER A 149 5.39 12.36 7.94
C SER A 149 4.20 12.43 8.90
N SER A 150 3.34 13.43 8.72
CA SER A 150 2.12 13.61 9.52
C SER A 150 1.28 12.33 9.57
N ILE A 151 1.21 11.55 8.47
CA ILE A 151 0.51 10.25 8.45
C ILE A 151 1.10 9.28 9.48
N VAL A 152 2.42 9.10 9.46
CA VAL A 152 3.11 8.18 10.39
C VAL A 152 2.93 8.66 11.84
N THR A 153 2.97 9.98 12.07
CA THR A 153 2.69 10.57 13.39
C THR A 153 1.27 10.24 13.88
N HIS A 154 0.24 10.42 13.04
CA HIS A 154 -1.13 10.02 13.41
C HIS A 154 -1.25 8.52 13.68
N LEU A 155 -0.59 7.68 12.88
CA LEU A 155 -0.60 6.22 13.07
C LEU A 155 0.07 5.79 14.38
N ILE A 156 1.13 6.48 14.81
CA ILE A 156 1.78 6.26 16.11
C ILE A 156 0.88 6.73 17.25
N HIS A 157 0.27 7.91 17.14
CA HIS A 157 -0.62 8.44 18.17
C HIS A 157 -1.92 7.64 18.32
N ALA A 158 -2.31 6.87 17.31
CA ALA A 158 -3.46 5.97 17.39
C ALA A 158 -3.20 4.73 18.28
N GLU A 159 -1.95 4.42 18.65
CA GLU A 159 -1.64 3.27 19.49
C GLU A 159 -2.22 3.43 20.91
N PRO A 160 -3.13 2.53 21.33
CA PRO A 160 -3.79 2.62 22.64
C PRO A 160 -2.83 2.33 23.80
N TYR A 161 -1.71 1.65 23.53
CA TYR A 161 -0.68 1.34 24.51
C TYR A 161 0.69 1.82 23.99
N PRO A 162 1.36 2.77 24.65
CA PRO A 162 2.73 3.11 24.29
C PRO A 162 3.63 1.88 24.45
N PRO A 163 4.66 1.70 23.60
CA PRO A 163 5.55 0.55 23.70
C PRO A 163 6.19 0.53 25.08
N ILE A 164 5.89 -0.53 25.83
CA ILE A 164 6.55 -0.82 27.10
C ILE A 164 8.05 -0.86 26.80
N ALA A 165 8.77 0.13 27.32
CA ALA A 165 10.22 0.17 27.22
C ALA A 165 10.76 -1.18 27.72
N CYS A 166 11.58 -1.81 26.88
CA CYS A 166 12.36 -2.98 27.27
C CYS A 166 13.38 -2.56 28.33
N SER A 167 12.93 -2.39 29.57
CA SER A 167 13.73 -2.02 30.73
C SER A 167 13.08 -2.60 31.98
N SER A 168 13.46 -3.83 32.32
CA SER A 168 13.66 -4.29 33.69
C SER A 168 12.83 -3.61 34.78
N SER A 169 11.58 -4.03 34.93
CA SER A 169 10.95 -4.19 36.23
C SER A 169 9.83 -5.20 36.08
N SER A 170 9.84 -6.18 36.98
CA SER A 170 8.88 -7.25 37.13
C SER A 170 7.50 -6.72 37.52
N SER A 171 6.83 -6.07 36.57
CA SER A 171 5.38 -5.91 36.54
C SER A 171 4.91 -6.51 35.22
N SER A 172 5.06 -7.84 35.13
CA SER A 172 4.28 -8.64 34.20
C SER A 172 2.84 -8.15 34.30
N ILE A 173 2.29 -7.60 33.22
CA ILE A 173 0.86 -7.75 32.94
C ILE A 173 0.57 -9.20 33.36
N GLY A 174 -0.34 -9.44 34.33
CA GLY A 174 -0.60 -10.81 34.80
C GLY A 174 -0.80 -11.72 33.59
N MET A 175 0.19 -12.56 33.29
CA MET A 175 0.36 -13.24 32.01
C MET A 175 0.20 -14.75 32.19
N ASP A 176 -0.70 -15.16 33.07
CA ASP A 176 -0.94 -16.58 33.33
C ASP A 176 -1.85 -17.20 32.24
N ASN A 177 -2.51 -16.39 31.41
CA ASN A 177 -3.45 -16.88 30.39
C ASN A 177 -3.21 -16.29 28.99
N ILE A 178 -2.70 -17.13 28.07
CA ILE A 178 -2.49 -16.80 26.65
C ILE A 178 -3.77 -16.39 25.91
N TYR A 179 -4.93 -16.87 26.35
CA TYR A 179 -6.24 -16.52 25.77
C TYR A 179 -6.63 -15.08 26.11
N GLU A 180 -6.41 -14.64 27.34
CA GLU A 180 -6.68 -13.26 27.76
C GLU A 180 -5.74 -12.30 27.02
N PHE A 181 -4.48 -12.69 26.85
CA PHE A 181 -3.54 -11.91 26.06
C PHE A 181 -3.97 -11.81 24.59
N GLY A 182 -4.41 -12.92 23.98
CA GLY A 182 -5.00 -12.91 22.64
C GLY A 182 -6.18 -11.94 22.53
N ALA A 183 -7.13 -11.97 23.48
CA ALA A 183 -8.24 -11.03 23.50
C ALA A 183 -7.79 -9.56 23.57
N LYS A 184 -6.78 -9.26 24.41
CA LYS A 184 -6.18 -7.91 24.49
C LYS A 184 -5.56 -7.47 23.17
N LEU A 185 -4.87 -8.37 22.45
CA LEU A 185 -4.28 -8.06 21.15
C LEU A 185 -5.33 -7.76 20.08
N LEU A 186 -6.44 -8.51 20.05
CA LEU A 186 -7.55 -8.25 19.14
C LEU A 186 -8.23 -6.92 19.46
N PHE A 187 -8.52 -6.66 20.74
CA PHE A 187 -9.09 -5.38 21.16
C PHE A 187 -8.18 -4.21 20.81
N SER A 188 -6.88 -4.34 21.06
CA SER A 188 -5.88 -3.34 20.71
C SER A 188 -5.87 -3.04 19.20
N ALA A 189 -6.09 -4.02 18.33
CA ALA A 189 -6.15 -3.80 16.88
C ALA A 189 -7.38 -2.96 16.48
N VAL A 190 -8.55 -3.28 17.04
CA VAL A 190 -9.80 -2.56 16.76
C VAL A 190 -9.75 -1.14 17.32
N GLU A 191 -9.25 -0.99 18.54
CA GLU A 191 -9.13 0.31 19.21
C GLU A 191 -8.11 1.20 18.50
N TRP A 192 -6.98 0.64 18.06
CA TRP A 192 -6.02 1.35 17.21
C TRP A 192 -6.69 1.87 15.94
N ALA A 193 -7.47 1.05 15.23
CA ALA A 193 -8.16 1.47 14.00
C ALA A 193 -9.13 2.64 14.26
N LYS A 194 -9.91 2.59 15.35
CA LYS A 194 -10.83 3.67 15.78
C LYS A 194 -10.11 4.98 16.10
N ASN A 195 -8.86 4.93 16.54
CA ASN A 195 -8.08 6.12 16.88
C ASN A 195 -7.41 6.77 15.65
N ILE A 196 -7.52 6.17 14.45
CA ILE A 196 -6.99 6.74 13.22
C ILE A 196 -8.00 7.75 12.64
N PRO A 197 -7.66 9.05 12.49
CA PRO A 197 -8.63 10.05 12.04
C PRO A 197 -9.27 9.72 10.69
N PHE A 198 -8.47 9.33 9.70
CA PHE A 198 -8.95 9.01 8.35
C PHE A 198 -9.65 7.65 8.22
N PHE A 199 -9.61 6.79 9.26
CA PHE A 199 -10.48 5.60 9.33
C PHE A 199 -11.91 6.02 9.68
N ASN A 200 -12.06 6.95 10.63
CA ASN A 200 -13.37 7.46 11.05
C ASN A 200 -14.07 8.31 9.97
N GLU A 201 -13.35 8.75 8.95
CA GLU A 201 -13.95 9.44 7.81
C GLU A 201 -14.58 8.49 6.77
N LEU A 202 -14.36 7.18 6.90
CA LEU A 202 -15.00 6.15 6.07
C LEU A 202 -16.41 5.83 6.58
N SER A 203 -17.25 5.26 5.71
CA SER A 203 -18.57 4.79 6.13
C SER A 203 -18.45 3.64 7.15
N ASP A 204 -19.37 3.52 8.10
CA ASP A 204 -19.39 2.40 9.07
C ASP A 204 -19.36 1.02 8.38
N THR A 205 -19.96 0.94 7.18
CA THR A 205 -19.95 -0.28 6.35
C THR A 205 -18.54 -0.60 5.86
N ASP A 206 -17.81 0.40 5.38
CA ASP A 206 -16.43 0.23 4.91
C ASP A 206 -15.50 -0.05 6.08
N GLN A 207 -15.63 0.67 7.21
CA GLN A 207 -14.87 0.44 8.43
C GLN A 207 -14.97 -1.03 8.90
N LEU A 208 -16.21 -1.56 8.98
CA LEU A 208 -16.45 -2.94 9.36
C LEU A 208 -15.93 -3.94 8.32
N THR A 209 -16.08 -3.63 7.02
CA THR A 209 -15.62 -4.49 5.92
C THR A 209 -14.09 -4.62 5.93
N LEU A 210 -13.38 -3.49 6.11
CA LEU A 210 -11.92 -3.47 6.22
C LEU A 210 -11.46 -4.28 7.43
N LEU A 211 -12.07 -4.09 8.61
CA LEU A 211 -11.72 -4.84 9.81
C LEU A 211 -11.97 -6.34 9.65
N ARG A 212 -13.11 -6.75 9.09
CA ARG A 212 -13.40 -8.17 8.83
C ARG A 212 -12.39 -8.82 7.90
N ALA A 213 -11.93 -8.10 6.88
CA ALA A 213 -10.94 -8.61 5.95
C ALA A 213 -9.52 -8.69 6.54
N SER A 214 -9.20 -7.85 7.54
CA SER A 214 -7.82 -7.63 7.99
C SER A 214 -7.51 -8.07 9.43
N TRP A 215 -8.51 -8.38 10.25
CA TRP A 215 -8.31 -8.60 11.70
C TRP A 215 -7.29 -9.70 12.01
N ALA A 216 -7.26 -10.77 11.21
CA ALA A 216 -6.35 -11.89 11.40
C ALA A 216 -4.89 -11.47 11.17
N GLU A 217 -4.62 -10.72 10.10
CA GLU A 217 -3.29 -10.19 9.79
C GLU A 217 -2.86 -9.16 10.85
N LEU A 218 -3.77 -8.27 11.28
CA LEU A 218 -3.53 -7.30 12.35
C LEU A 218 -3.22 -7.99 13.68
N PHE A 219 -3.90 -9.09 14.00
CA PHE A 219 -3.63 -9.89 15.19
C PHE A 219 -2.21 -10.46 15.18
N VAL A 220 -1.75 -11.01 14.05
CA VAL A 220 -0.39 -11.55 13.91
C VAL A 220 0.66 -10.44 14.07
N ILE A 221 0.43 -9.25 13.49
CA ILE A 221 1.30 -8.09 13.67
C ILE A 221 1.36 -7.66 15.14
N ASN A 222 0.21 -7.55 15.81
CA ASN A 222 0.14 -7.21 17.24
C ASN A 222 0.85 -8.25 18.12
N ALA A 223 0.66 -9.54 17.84
CA ALA A 223 1.34 -10.62 18.55
C ALA A 223 2.87 -10.53 18.42
N ALA A 224 3.38 -10.11 17.25
CA ALA A 224 4.80 -9.86 17.05
C ALA A 224 5.29 -8.61 17.79
N GLN A 225 4.58 -7.48 17.67
CA GLN A 225 4.91 -6.20 18.30
C GLN A 225 4.95 -6.29 19.83
N PHE A 226 3.96 -6.93 20.44
CA PHE A 226 3.86 -7.07 21.90
C PHE A 226 4.55 -8.33 22.44
N GLY A 227 5.31 -9.04 21.61
CA GLY A 227 6.17 -10.13 22.06
C GLY A 227 5.42 -11.34 22.60
N MET A 228 4.27 -11.70 22.01
CA MET A 228 3.43 -12.82 22.47
C MET A 228 4.25 -14.10 22.69
N PRO A 229 4.23 -14.67 23.92
CA PRO A 229 4.92 -15.91 24.24
C PRO A 229 4.06 -17.07 23.77
N VAL A 230 4.30 -17.53 22.55
CA VAL A 230 3.59 -18.68 22.00
C VAL A 230 4.31 -19.94 22.47
N HIS A 231 3.97 -20.44 23.65
CA HIS A 231 4.50 -21.71 24.14
C HIS A 231 3.58 -22.87 23.73
N VAL A 232 4.17 -23.96 23.26
CA VAL A 232 3.44 -25.15 22.80
C VAL A 232 2.67 -25.81 23.96
N ALA A 233 3.29 -25.95 25.13
CA ALA A 233 2.71 -26.68 26.26
C ALA A 233 1.40 -26.06 26.81
N PRO A 234 1.29 -24.73 27.06
CA PRO A 234 0.03 -24.11 27.48
C PRO A 234 -1.08 -24.21 26.44
N LEU A 235 -0.76 -24.05 25.15
CA LEU A 235 -1.74 -24.18 24.06
C LEU A 235 -2.23 -25.63 23.90
N LEU A 236 -1.34 -26.61 24.07
CA LEU A 236 -1.71 -28.03 24.06
C LEU A 236 -2.55 -28.43 25.27
N ALA A 237 -2.12 -28.06 26.48
CA ALA A 237 -2.88 -28.31 27.71
C ALA A 237 -4.29 -27.73 27.61
N ALA A 238 -4.39 -26.57 26.98
CA ALA A 238 -5.65 -25.91 26.80
C ALA A 238 -6.48 -26.45 25.61
N SER A 239 -5.89 -27.04 24.57
CA SER A 239 -6.65 -27.67 23.47
C SER A 239 -7.54 -28.86 23.90
N GLY A 240 -7.56 -29.22 25.18
CA GLY A 240 -8.39 -30.30 25.70
C GLY A 240 -7.69 -31.66 25.63
N LEU A 241 -6.35 -31.70 25.60
CA LEU A 241 -5.60 -32.97 25.73
C LEU A 241 -5.85 -33.69 27.06
N HIS A 242 -6.41 -33.01 28.06
CA HIS A 242 -6.86 -33.61 29.31
C HIS A 242 -8.36 -33.97 29.32
N SER A 243 -9.08 -33.77 28.21
CA SER A 243 -10.44 -34.27 28.05
C SER A 243 -10.38 -35.79 27.91
N SER A 244 -11.21 -36.51 28.66
CA SER A 244 -11.47 -37.93 28.38
C SER A 244 -12.69 -38.01 27.46
N PRO A 245 -12.60 -38.61 26.25
CA PRO A 245 -11.42 -39.27 25.67
C PRO A 245 -10.42 -38.28 25.04
N PRO A 246 -9.12 -38.63 25.00
CA PRO A 246 -8.08 -37.79 24.38
C PRO A 246 -8.33 -37.60 22.89
N LEU A 247 -7.88 -36.46 22.34
CA LEU A 247 -7.99 -36.17 20.91
C LEU A 247 -7.33 -37.30 20.07
N PRO A 248 -7.94 -37.68 18.94
CA PRO A 248 -7.29 -38.56 17.97
C PRO A 248 -5.94 -37.99 17.53
N THR A 249 -4.94 -38.86 17.36
CA THR A 249 -3.56 -38.48 17.01
C THR A 249 -3.49 -37.55 15.79
N ASP A 250 -4.33 -37.78 14.79
CA ASP A 250 -4.39 -36.95 13.57
C ASP A 250 -4.78 -35.50 13.86
N GLN A 251 -5.75 -35.28 14.77
CA GLN A 251 -6.19 -33.94 15.15
C GLN A 251 -5.12 -33.21 15.96
N LEU A 252 -4.35 -33.96 16.75
CA LEU A 252 -3.24 -33.46 17.56
C LEU A 252 -2.10 -32.96 16.67
N VAL A 253 -1.75 -33.73 15.63
CA VAL A 253 -0.74 -33.35 14.62
C VAL A 253 -1.15 -32.07 13.90
N VAL A 254 -2.41 -31.98 13.44
CA VAL A 254 -2.93 -30.77 12.79
C VAL A 254 -2.89 -29.57 13.72
N PHE A 255 -3.24 -29.73 15.00
CA PHE A 255 -3.19 -28.64 15.97
C PHE A 255 -1.76 -28.18 16.26
N MET A 256 -0.80 -29.12 16.38
CA MET A 256 0.62 -28.79 16.53
C MET A 256 1.18 -28.06 15.30
N ASP A 257 0.76 -28.44 14.10
CA ASP A 257 1.16 -27.75 12.86
C ASP A 257 0.65 -26.30 12.85
N ARG A 258 -0.60 -26.06 13.28
CA ARG A 258 -1.16 -24.71 13.46
C ARG A 258 -0.32 -23.85 14.41
N ILE A 259 0.07 -24.40 15.58
CA ILE A 259 0.95 -23.71 16.52
C ILE A 259 2.29 -23.37 15.85
N ARG A 260 2.89 -24.33 15.15
CA ARG A 260 4.19 -24.18 14.50
C ARG A 260 4.19 -23.10 13.41
N VAL A 261 3.17 -23.11 12.55
CA VAL A 261 3.00 -22.11 11.50
C VAL A 261 2.81 -20.72 12.11
N PHE A 262 1.99 -20.61 13.17
CA PHE A 262 1.80 -19.35 13.89
C PHE A 262 3.11 -18.83 14.52
N GLN A 263 3.80 -19.67 15.28
CA GLN A 263 5.10 -19.36 15.90
C GLN A 263 6.13 -18.89 14.87
N GLY A 264 6.30 -19.64 13.78
CA GLY A 264 7.28 -19.32 12.74
C GLY A 264 7.01 -17.97 12.08
N GLN A 265 5.75 -17.54 11.98
CA GLN A 265 5.41 -16.22 11.46
C GLN A 265 5.76 -15.10 12.43
N ILE A 266 5.49 -15.29 13.72
CA ILE A 266 5.89 -14.33 14.77
C ILE A 266 7.41 -14.16 14.82
N GLU A 267 8.17 -15.27 14.75
CA GLU A 267 9.63 -15.23 14.74
C GLU A 267 10.20 -14.51 13.51
N ARG A 268 9.62 -14.76 12.32
CA ARG A 268 10.01 -14.05 11.08
C ARG A 268 9.75 -12.54 11.17
N LEU A 269 8.66 -12.11 11.80
CA LEU A 269 8.37 -10.69 12.02
C LEU A 269 9.33 -10.08 13.05
N LYS A 270 9.60 -10.77 14.17
CA LYS A 270 10.56 -10.33 15.19
C LYS A 270 11.97 -10.16 14.61
N ALA A 271 12.39 -11.05 13.69
CA ALA A 271 13.69 -10.97 13.04
C ALA A 271 13.89 -9.71 12.17
N LEU A 272 12.83 -9.02 11.76
CA LEU A 272 12.93 -7.76 11.02
C LEU A 272 13.32 -6.56 11.89
N GLN A 273 13.19 -6.71 13.20
CA GLN A 273 13.43 -5.65 14.19
C GLN A 273 12.73 -4.36 13.77
N MET A 274 11.41 -4.46 13.57
CA MET A 274 10.57 -3.31 13.23
C MET A 274 10.49 -2.37 14.42
N ASP A 275 10.53 -1.07 14.16
CA ASP A 275 10.18 -0.07 15.17
C ASP A 275 8.67 0.22 15.16
N LEU A 276 8.23 1.07 16.09
CA LEU A 276 6.81 1.43 16.24
C LEU A 276 6.23 2.04 14.96
N ALA A 277 6.97 2.93 14.30
CA ALA A 277 6.50 3.61 13.09
C ALA A 277 6.25 2.61 11.96
N GLU A 278 7.14 1.64 11.80
CA GLU A 278 7.01 0.57 10.81
C GLU A 278 5.89 -0.39 11.14
N PHE A 279 5.70 -0.74 12.42
CA PHE A 279 4.55 -1.54 12.86
C PHE A 279 3.24 -0.83 12.53
N CYS A 280 3.04 0.42 12.96
CA CYS A 280 1.80 1.14 12.70
C CYS A 280 1.56 1.36 11.20
N SER A 281 2.62 1.62 10.43
CA SER A 281 2.51 1.77 8.97
C SER A 281 2.12 0.47 8.29
N LEU A 282 2.71 -0.67 8.70
CA LEU A 282 2.37 -1.97 8.12
C LEU A 282 0.94 -2.40 8.49
N LYS A 283 0.51 -2.15 9.74
CA LYS A 283 -0.90 -2.32 10.14
C LYS A 283 -1.84 -1.49 9.26
N ALA A 284 -1.48 -0.25 8.94
CA ALA A 284 -2.29 0.60 8.09
C ALA A 284 -2.34 0.10 6.64
N VAL A 285 -1.24 -0.39 6.09
CA VAL A 285 -1.25 -1.01 4.75
C VAL A 285 -2.18 -2.24 4.71
N ILE A 286 -2.18 -3.06 5.78
CA ILE A 286 -3.06 -4.22 5.94
C ILE A 286 -4.53 -3.79 6.08
N LEU A 287 -4.81 -2.81 6.95
CA LEU A 287 -6.17 -2.34 7.24
C LEU A 287 -6.83 -1.72 6.02
N PHE A 288 -6.13 -0.85 5.29
CA PHE A 288 -6.66 -0.14 4.12
C PHE A 288 -6.43 -0.95 2.83
N SER A 289 -6.79 -2.24 2.84
CA SER A 289 -6.70 -3.09 1.65
C SER A 289 -7.90 -2.89 0.72
N VAL A 290 -7.63 -2.76 -0.58
CA VAL A 290 -8.65 -2.66 -1.63
C VAL A 290 -9.13 -4.02 -2.13
N ASP A 291 -8.49 -5.11 -1.70
CA ASP A 291 -8.78 -6.48 -2.15
C ASP A 291 -10.09 -7.04 -1.56
N CYS A 292 -10.74 -6.34 -0.63
CA CYS A 292 -11.95 -6.84 0.03
C CYS A 292 -13.24 -6.50 -0.74
N CYS A 293 -14.13 -7.48 -0.83
CA CYS A 293 -15.45 -7.29 -1.42
C CYS A 293 -16.37 -6.49 -0.49
N GLY A 294 -17.21 -5.62 -1.07
CA GLY A 294 -18.23 -4.89 -0.31
C GLY A 294 -17.86 -3.47 0.13
N LEU A 295 -16.72 -2.93 -0.34
CA LEU A 295 -16.37 -1.53 -0.16
C LEU A 295 -17.24 -0.60 -1.02
N ASN A 296 -17.74 0.48 -0.41
CA ASN A 296 -18.51 1.53 -1.08
C ASN A 296 -17.60 2.56 -1.74
N ASP A 297 -16.55 3.03 -1.04
CA ASP A 297 -15.60 4.04 -1.53
C ASP A 297 -14.19 3.46 -1.70
N VAL A 298 -14.03 2.60 -2.72
CA VAL A 298 -12.76 1.94 -3.05
C VAL A 298 -11.64 2.96 -3.34
N ILE A 299 -11.98 4.06 -4.03
CA ILE A 299 -11.01 5.09 -4.45
C ILE A 299 -10.42 5.77 -3.21
N ARG A 300 -11.23 6.08 -2.20
CA ARG A 300 -10.75 6.67 -0.96
C ARG A 300 -9.83 5.72 -0.20
N VAL A 301 -10.20 4.44 -0.08
CA VAL A 301 -9.37 3.43 0.58
C VAL A 301 -8.02 3.28 -0.14
N GLU A 302 -8.04 3.17 -1.48
CA GLU A 302 -6.83 3.12 -2.32
C GLU A 302 -5.94 4.35 -2.09
N THR A 303 -6.54 5.55 -2.09
CA THR A 303 -5.82 6.80 -1.84
C THR A 303 -5.17 6.84 -0.46
N ILE A 304 -5.85 6.33 0.58
CA ILE A 304 -5.27 6.24 1.93
C ILE A 304 -4.09 5.26 1.92
N GLN A 305 -4.26 4.08 1.30
CA GLN A 305 -3.22 3.05 1.23
C GLN A 305 -1.95 3.56 0.52
N GLU A 306 -2.09 4.21 -0.65
CA GLU A 306 -0.98 4.80 -1.40
C GLU A 306 -0.21 5.84 -0.56
N LYS A 307 -0.93 6.67 0.19
CA LYS A 307 -0.33 7.69 1.07
C LYS A 307 0.43 7.06 2.23
N VAL A 308 -0.11 6.00 2.84
CA VAL A 308 0.57 5.25 3.90
C VAL A 308 1.84 4.58 3.37
N GLN A 309 1.78 3.92 2.21
CA GLN A 309 2.95 3.30 1.58
C GLN A 309 4.02 4.33 1.24
N SER A 310 3.64 5.48 0.68
CA SER A 310 4.56 6.59 0.37
C SER A 310 5.23 7.12 1.64
N ALA A 311 4.46 7.30 2.72
CA ALA A 311 5.00 7.77 3.99
C ALA A 311 5.95 6.75 4.64
N LEU A 312 5.66 5.45 4.53
CA LEU A 312 6.54 4.38 5.00
C LEU A 312 7.84 4.28 4.18
N GLU A 313 7.76 4.42 2.86
CA GLU A 313 8.93 4.44 1.99
C GLU A 313 9.85 5.61 2.36
N GLU A 314 9.29 6.80 2.53
CA GLU A 314 10.01 7.98 2.98
C GLU A 314 10.63 7.79 4.37
N TYR A 315 9.88 7.21 5.32
CA TYR A 315 10.38 6.90 6.65
C TYR A 315 11.59 5.94 6.58
N CYS A 316 11.48 4.84 5.83
CA CYS A 316 12.57 3.89 5.66
C CYS A 316 13.81 4.56 5.04
N ARG A 317 13.61 5.37 3.99
CA ARG A 317 14.69 6.06 3.30
C ARG A 317 15.41 7.07 4.20
N THR A 318 14.69 7.77 5.06
CA THR A 318 15.25 8.86 5.90
C THR A 318 15.81 8.37 7.23
N GLN A 319 15.09 7.47 7.92
CA GLN A 319 15.44 7.00 9.26
C GLN A 319 16.29 5.72 9.26
N LYS A 320 16.26 4.94 8.18
CA LYS A 320 16.93 3.63 8.08
C LYS A 320 17.93 3.58 6.93
N GLN A 321 18.71 4.65 6.78
CA GLN A 321 19.64 4.86 5.65
C GLN A 321 20.63 3.70 5.44
N LEU A 322 21.05 3.02 6.50
CA LEU A 322 21.95 1.86 6.46
C LEU A 322 21.29 0.58 5.93
N GLN A 323 19.96 0.56 5.81
CA GLN A 323 19.19 -0.63 5.43
C GLN A 323 18.52 -0.46 4.06
N VAL A 324 19.33 -0.39 3.01
CA VAL A 324 18.84 -0.31 1.62
C VAL A 324 17.84 -1.45 1.36
N GLY A 325 16.68 -1.12 0.77
CA GLY A 325 15.60 -2.06 0.50
C GLY A 325 14.72 -2.45 1.69
N ARG A 326 14.82 -1.77 2.85
CA ARG A 326 13.97 -2.07 4.03
C ARG A 326 12.48 -1.99 3.71
N PHE A 327 12.04 -0.96 3.00
CA PHE A 327 10.65 -0.81 2.55
C PHE A 327 10.13 -2.07 1.83
N GLY A 328 10.86 -2.54 0.81
CA GLY A 328 10.51 -3.76 0.09
C GLY A 328 10.51 -5.00 0.99
N ARG A 329 11.48 -5.14 1.90
CA ARG A 329 11.52 -6.27 2.86
C ARG A 329 10.31 -6.30 3.79
N LEU A 330 9.82 -5.13 4.22
CA LEU A 330 8.60 -5.01 5.03
C LEU A 330 7.37 -5.44 4.23
N LEU A 331 7.18 -4.92 3.01
CA LEU A 331 6.04 -5.27 2.17
C LEU A 331 6.02 -6.74 1.76
N LEU A 332 7.17 -7.38 1.54
CA LEU A 332 7.27 -8.80 1.23
C LEU A 332 6.83 -9.71 2.38
N ARG A 333 6.57 -9.18 3.58
CA ARG A 333 5.93 -9.95 4.65
C ARG A 333 4.44 -10.08 4.49
N LEU A 334 3.77 -9.11 3.85
CA LEU A 334 2.30 -9.09 3.73
C LEU A 334 1.75 -10.39 3.10
N PRO A 335 2.30 -10.92 1.97
CA PRO A 335 1.81 -12.17 1.41
C PRO A 335 2.02 -13.36 2.35
N SER A 336 3.10 -13.33 3.15
CA SER A 336 3.36 -14.41 4.11
C SER A 336 2.32 -14.41 5.23
N LEU A 337 1.80 -13.25 5.67
CA LEU A 337 0.80 -13.18 6.75
C LEU A 337 -0.46 -13.97 6.42
N ARG A 338 -0.87 -13.97 5.14
CA ARG A 338 -2.02 -14.73 4.62
C ARG A 338 -1.88 -16.25 4.74
N SER A 339 -0.68 -16.77 5.05
CA SER A 339 -0.49 -18.21 5.34
C SER A 339 -1.16 -18.66 6.63
N ILE A 340 -1.47 -17.73 7.54
CA ILE A 340 -2.28 -17.98 8.74
C ILE A 340 -3.69 -17.49 8.46
N SER A 341 -4.64 -18.42 8.36
CA SER A 341 -6.05 -18.06 8.20
C SER A 341 -6.67 -17.59 9.52
N ALA A 342 -7.74 -16.81 9.42
CA ALA A 342 -8.59 -16.41 10.55
C ALA A 342 -8.99 -17.62 11.41
N SER A 343 -9.41 -18.71 10.79
CA SER A 343 -9.81 -19.95 11.48
C SER A 343 -8.70 -20.56 12.35
N VAL A 344 -7.44 -20.48 11.91
CA VAL A 344 -6.30 -20.94 12.72
C VAL A 344 -6.17 -20.10 13.98
N ILE A 345 -6.27 -18.78 13.86
CA ILE A 345 -6.18 -17.86 15.00
C ILE A 345 -7.36 -18.09 15.96
N GLU A 346 -8.57 -18.28 15.44
CA GLU A 346 -9.75 -18.58 16.23
C GLU A 346 -9.57 -19.86 17.06
N GLN A 347 -9.11 -20.93 16.45
CA GLN A 347 -8.88 -22.21 17.12
C GLN A 347 -7.77 -22.16 18.16
N LEU A 348 -6.72 -21.35 17.92
CA LEU A 348 -5.62 -21.22 18.86
C LEU A 348 -5.97 -20.33 20.06
N PHE A 349 -6.74 -19.26 19.88
CA PHE A 349 -6.87 -18.20 20.90
C PHE A 349 -8.30 -17.82 21.28
N PHE A 350 -9.32 -18.21 20.52
CA PHE A 350 -10.67 -17.66 20.70
C PHE A 350 -11.78 -18.70 20.88
N VAL A 351 -11.61 -19.95 20.44
CA VAL A 351 -12.63 -21.01 20.62
C VAL A 351 -13.03 -21.20 22.09
N LYS A 352 -12.09 -21.03 23.03
CA LYS A 352 -12.41 -21.10 24.47
C LYS A 352 -13.19 -19.91 25.01
N LEU A 353 -13.03 -18.76 24.36
CA LEU A 353 -13.69 -17.54 24.74
C LEU A 353 -15.07 -17.54 24.07
N VAL A 354 -15.12 -17.47 22.74
CA VAL A 354 -16.34 -17.24 21.95
C VAL A 354 -17.11 -18.50 21.57
N GLY A 355 -16.54 -19.68 21.82
CA GLY A 355 -17.07 -20.92 21.25
C GLY A 355 -16.88 -20.96 19.73
N GLU A 356 -17.92 -21.38 19.02
CA GLU A 356 -17.93 -21.52 17.55
C GLU A 356 -18.31 -20.24 16.81
N THR A 357 -18.55 -19.14 17.53
CA THR A 357 -18.96 -17.87 16.91
C THR A 357 -17.74 -17.21 16.24
N PRO A 358 -17.76 -16.95 14.92
CA PRO A 358 -16.65 -16.30 14.23
C PRO A 358 -16.39 -14.89 14.75
N ILE A 359 -15.11 -14.50 14.83
CA ILE A 359 -14.70 -13.18 15.35
C ILE A 359 -15.31 -12.03 14.54
N GLU A 360 -15.56 -12.23 13.25
CA GLU A 360 -16.17 -11.26 12.34
C GLU A 360 -17.53 -10.71 12.79
N PHE A 361 -18.26 -11.47 13.61
CA PHE A 361 -19.53 -11.03 14.20
C PHE A 361 -19.29 -10.09 15.39
N LEU A 362 -18.26 -10.34 16.19
CA LEU A 362 -17.89 -9.53 17.36
C LEU A 362 -17.27 -8.20 16.96
N LEU A 363 -16.57 -8.15 15.82
CA LEU A 363 -15.90 -6.92 15.35
C LEU A 363 -16.85 -5.73 15.24
N ARG A 364 -18.12 -5.97 14.89
CA ARG A 364 -19.13 -4.91 14.82
C ARG A 364 -19.38 -4.30 16.20
N ASP A 365 -19.53 -5.13 17.22
CA ASP A 365 -19.82 -4.68 18.58
C ASP A 365 -18.58 -4.00 19.18
N MET A 366 -17.39 -4.56 18.94
CA MET A 366 -16.12 -3.95 19.32
C MET A 366 -15.91 -2.58 18.68
N LEU A 367 -16.27 -2.42 17.40
CA LEU A 367 -16.17 -1.15 16.68
C LEU A 367 -17.13 -0.09 17.26
N ARG A 368 -18.35 -0.49 17.63
CA ARG A 368 -19.41 0.40 18.14
C ARG A 368 -19.25 0.80 19.61
N THR A 369 -18.52 0.02 20.39
CA THR A 369 -18.38 0.29 21.83
C THR A 369 -17.52 1.55 22.03
N GLN A 370 -18.09 2.61 22.63
CA GLN A 370 -17.37 3.82 23.01
C GLN A 370 -16.72 3.67 24.41
N ASN A 371 -15.65 4.43 24.62
CA ASN A 371 -14.49 4.14 25.46
C ASN A 371 -14.68 4.35 26.98
N GLU A 372 -15.75 3.82 27.60
CA GLU A 372 -15.90 3.89 29.06
C GLU A 372 -16.14 2.50 29.67
N ASN A 373 -15.08 1.93 30.27
CA ASN A 373 -15.04 0.76 31.17
C ASN A 373 -14.36 -0.56 30.71
N VAL A 374 -13.57 -0.60 29.63
CA VAL A 374 -12.92 -1.86 29.17
C VAL A 374 -11.53 -2.14 29.82
N ILE A 375 -11.14 -1.38 30.85
CA ILE A 375 -10.16 -1.83 31.86
C ILE A 375 -10.88 -2.32 33.14
N LYS A 376 -12.14 -2.74 33.01
CA LYS A 376 -12.60 -3.93 33.74
C LYS A 376 -12.42 -5.08 32.77
N PRO A 377 -12.00 -6.28 33.22
CA PRO A 377 -11.92 -7.43 32.33
C PRO A 377 -13.22 -7.44 31.55
N PHE A 378 -13.12 -7.37 30.22
CA PHE A 378 -14.26 -7.62 29.36
C PHE A 378 -14.79 -8.95 29.87
N VAL A 379 -15.88 -8.90 30.65
CA VAL A 379 -16.55 -10.09 31.16
C VAL A 379 -17.14 -10.64 29.90
N TRP A 380 -16.32 -11.45 29.25
CA TRP A 380 -16.71 -12.28 28.16
C TRP A 380 -18.05 -12.89 28.56
N PRO A 381 -19.10 -12.83 27.73
CA PRO A 381 -20.41 -13.27 28.17
C PRO A 381 -20.37 -14.78 28.45
N CYS A 382 -20.07 -15.13 29.70
CA CYS A 382 -20.45 -16.40 30.31
C CYS A 382 -21.98 -16.49 30.47
N GLN A 383 -22.74 -15.47 30.02
CA GLN A 383 -24.20 -15.40 30.10
C GLN A 383 -24.93 -15.92 28.86
N LEU A 384 -24.25 -16.50 27.86
CA LEU A 384 -24.91 -17.24 26.76
C LEU A 384 -25.06 -18.75 27.02
N ARG A 385 -24.85 -19.20 28.27
CA ARG A 385 -25.38 -20.48 28.77
C ARG A 385 -26.45 -20.20 29.83
N SER A 386 -27.67 -19.92 29.38
CA SER A 386 -28.91 -20.29 30.08
C SER A 386 -29.93 -20.71 29.04
#